data_AF-A0A838RBD9-F1
#
_entry.id   AF-A0A838RBD9-F1
#
_cell.length_a   1.000
_cell.length_b   1.000
_cell.length_c   1.000
_cell.angle_alpha   90.00
_cell.angle_beta   90.00
_cell.angle_gamma   90.00
#
_symmetry.space_group_name_H-M   'P 1'
#
loop_
_entity.id
_entity.type
_entity.pdbx_description
1 polymer ?
#
loop_
_entity_poly.entity_id
_entity_poly.type
_entity_poly.pdbx_seq_one_letter_code
_entity_poly.pdbx_strand_id
1 'polypeptide(L)'
;MRTALSVLAFTIAASPVTAETIPGTSLTPSVWLDASDITGFNSGDLLPTWIDSSGNGRDAVQTNASRQPTYQASAVGGLPTVRFNINAGDPNEFMAFSGALANTPASALTLFIVASDTGQRTPN
;
A
#
# COMPACT_ATOMS: atom_id res chain seq x y z
N MET A 1 50.13 -8.70 -47.52
CA MET A 1 48.66 -8.56 -47.42
C MET A 1 48.27 -8.76 -45.97
N ARG A 2 47.75 -7.73 -45.29
CA ARG A 2 47.26 -7.82 -43.90
C ARG A 2 45.76 -7.53 -43.93
N THR A 3 44.95 -8.52 -43.63
CA THR A 3 43.49 -8.41 -43.61
C THR A 3 43.07 -7.56 -42.41
N ALA A 4 42.25 -6.53 -42.62
CA ALA A 4 41.66 -5.75 -41.54
C ALA A 4 40.36 -6.42 -41.09
N LEU A 5 40.23 -6.65 -39.78
CA LEU A 5 39.00 -7.10 -39.13
C LEU A 5 38.23 -5.85 -38.70
N SER A 6 37.00 -5.66 -39.19
CA SER A 6 36.12 -4.58 -38.75
C SER A 6 35.13 -5.12 -37.73
N VAL A 7 35.20 -4.62 -36.50
CA VAL A 7 34.25 -4.93 -35.42
C VAL A 7 33.32 -3.73 -35.27
N LEU A 8 32.02 -3.94 -35.49
CA LEU A 8 30.99 -2.93 -35.26
C LEU A 8 30.47 -3.09 -33.82
N ALA A 9 30.78 -2.12 -32.95
CA ALA A 9 30.19 -2.07 -31.61
C ALA A 9 28.85 -1.33 -31.67
N PHE A 10 27.78 -1.93 -31.13
CA PHE A 10 26.47 -1.29 -30.98
C PHE A 10 26.28 -0.95 -29.49
N THR A 11 26.21 0.34 -29.17
CA THR A 11 25.88 0.82 -27.82
C THR A 11 24.37 0.92 -27.69
N ILE A 12 23.78 0.12 -26.79
CA ILE A 12 22.43 0.36 -26.29
C ILE A 12 22.48 1.56 -25.36
N ALA A 13 21.93 2.70 -25.79
CA ALA A 13 21.67 3.81 -24.88
C ALA A 13 20.54 3.41 -23.95
N ALA A 14 20.85 3.16 -22.68
CA ALA A 14 19.82 3.11 -21.65
C ALA A 14 19.28 4.54 -21.48
N SER A 15 18.01 4.77 -21.80
CA SER A 15 17.35 6.01 -21.37
C SER A 15 17.41 6.07 -19.85
N PRO A 16 17.86 7.18 -19.24
CA PRO A 16 17.83 7.29 -17.80
C PRO A 16 16.38 7.16 -17.36
N VAL A 17 16.07 6.12 -16.57
CA VAL A 17 14.84 6.12 -15.76
C VAL A 17 15.11 7.16 -14.68
N THR A 18 14.64 8.39 -14.91
CA THR A 18 14.60 9.39 -13.85
C THR A 18 13.58 8.91 -12.84
N ALA A 19 14.06 8.41 -11.70
CA ALA A 19 13.22 8.28 -10.52
C ALA A 19 12.62 9.67 -10.27
N GLU A 20 11.30 9.77 -10.39
CA GLU A 20 10.61 11.00 -10.01
C GLU A 20 10.71 11.10 -8.49
N THR A 21 11.64 11.93 -8.01
CA THR A 21 11.67 12.32 -6.62
C THR A 21 10.39 13.08 -6.34
N ILE A 22 9.47 12.48 -5.57
CA ILE A 22 8.41 13.24 -4.91
C ILE A 22 9.13 14.28 -4.03
N PRO A 23 9.02 15.58 -4.31
CA PRO A 23 9.74 16.59 -3.54
C PRO A 23 9.39 16.46 -2.04
N GLY A 24 10.40 16.27 -1.20
CA GLY A 24 10.23 16.24 0.26
C GLY A 24 10.47 14.89 0.92
N THR A 25 11.55 14.16 0.63
CA THR A 25 11.95 12.90 1.30
C THR A 25 12.19 12.98 2.83
N SER A 26 11.76 14.07 3.48
CA SER A 26 11.32 14.09 4.87
C SER A 26 9.80 14.30 4.91
N LEU A 27 9.02 13.39 4.32
CA LEU A 27 7.58 13.38 4.55
C LEU A 27 7.40 12.72 5.91
N THR A 28 7.11 13.49 6.95
CA THR A 28 6.40 12.95 8.11
C THR A 28 4.98 12.70 7.63
N PRO A 29 4.60 11.46 7.29
CA PRO A 29 3.27 11.21 6.74
C PRO A 29 2.23 11.60 7.79
N SER A 30 1.08 12.13 7.37
CA SER A 30 0.00 12.49 8.32
C SER A 30 -0.57 11.28 9.05
N VAL A 31 -0.44 10.09 8.47
CA VAL A 31 -0.71 8.77 9.06
C VAL A 31 0.13 7.74 8.31
N TRP A 32 0.61 6.71 9.00
CA TRP A 32 1.31 5.57 8.40
C TRP A 32 0.70 4.28 8.97
N LEU A 33 0.00 3.55 8.12
CA LEU A 33 -0.60 2.27 8.47
C LEU A 33 0.11 1.17 7.69
N ASP A 34 0.90 0.35 8.39
CA ASP A 34 1.60 -0.79 7.82
C ASP A 34 1.09 -2.08 8.47
N ALA A 35 0.65 -3.03 7.64
CA ALA A 35 0.11 -4.29 8.13
C ALA A 35 1.21 -5.21 8.65
N SER A 36 2.46 -5.00 8.22
CA SER A 36 3.62 -5.76 8.71
C SER A 36 4.05 -5.37 10.11
N ASP A 37 3.65 -4.19 10.60
CA ASP A 37 3.88 -3.73 11.97
C ASP A 37 2.83 -4.30 12.96
N ILE A 38 1.76 -4.95 12.47
CA ILE A 38 0.71 -5.53 13.32
C ILE A 38 1.23 -6.84 13.94
N THR A 39 1.26 -6.89 15.27
CA THR A 39 1.69 -8.05 16.04
C THR A 39 0.60 -8.53 16.99
N GLY A 40 0.64 -9.81 17.37
CA GLY A 40 -0.33 -10.40 18.32
C GLY A 40 -1.67 -10.80 17.73
N PHE A 41 -1.85 -10.70 16.40
CA PHE A 41 -3.03 -11.16 15.68
C PHE A 41 -2.71 -12.37 14.80
N ASN A 42 -3.67 -13.29 14.68
CA ASN A 42 -3.64 -14.39 13.72
C ASN A 42 -4.43 -14.01 12.46
N SER A 43 -4.21 -14.79 11.39
CA SER A 43 -4.98 -14.61 10.16
C SER A 43 -6.47 -14.86 10.42
N GLY A 44 -7.31 -13.90 10.06
CA GLY A 44 -8.76 -13.92 10.27
C GLY A 44 -9.24 -13.15 11.50
N ASP A 45 -8.35 -12.74 12.40
CA ASP A 45 -8.75 -11.99 13.59
C ASP A 45 -9.27 -10.59 13.22
N LEU A 46 -10.30 -10.13 13.94
CA LEU A 46 -10.83 -8.77 13.79
C LEU A 46 -9.82 -7.76 14.35
N LEU A 47 -9.59 -6.68 13.61
CA LEU A 47 -8.64 -5.63 13.97
C LEU A 47 -9.38 -4.37 14.45
N PRO A 48 -9.52 -4.16 15.78
CA PRO A 48 -10.21 -2.99 16.33
C PRO A 48 -9.41 -1.69 16.18
N THR A 49 -8.09 -1.79 16.13
CA THR A 49 -7.17 -0.66 16.09
C THR A 49 -5.96 -1.01 15.24
N TRP A 50 -5.64 -0.13 14.28
CA TRP A 50 -4.40 -0.17 13.53
C TRP A 50 -3.55 1.01 13.96
N ILE A 51 -2.45 0.70 14.66
CA ILE A 51 -1.54 1.69 15.23
C ILE A 51 -0.84 2.47 14.10
N ASP A 52 -0.75 3.78 14.28
CA ASP A 52 -0.11 4.70 13.37
C ASP A 52 1.41 4.79 13.63
N SER A 53 2.22 4.25 12.71
CA SER A 53 3.69 4.29 12.83
C SER A 53 4.30 5.64 12.44
N SER A 54 3.50 6.66 12.08
CA SER A 54 4.03 7.98 11.69
C SER A 54 4.55 8.80 12.87
N GLY A 55 4.20 8.41 14.11
CA GLY A 55 4.50 9.16 15.33
C GLY A 55 3.51 10.28 15.64
N ASN A 56 2.44 10.45 14.84
CA ASN A 56 1.42 11.48 15.07
C ASN A 56 0.28 11.04 15.99
N GLY A 57 0.26 9.76 16.40
CA GLY A 57 -0.76 9.20 17.29
C GLY A 57 -2.16 9.20 16.67
N ARG A 58 -2.25 9.03 15.34
CA ARG A 58 -3.53 9.02 14.60
C ARG A 58 -3.94 7.59 14.26
N ASP A 59 -3.98 6.75 15.27
CA ASP A 59 -4.41 5.35 15.14
C ASP A 59 -5.78 5.26 14.47
N ALA A 60 -5.93 4.29 13.58
CA ALA A 60 -7.21 4.01 12.95
C ALA A 60 -8.02 3.08 13.84
N VAL A 61 -9.27 3.44 14.16
CA VAL A 61 -10.10 2.72 15.14
C VAL A 61 -11.47 2.37 14.58
N GLN A 62 -11.96 1.17 14.90
CA GLN A 62 -13.35 0.78 14.70
C GLN A 62 -13.86 0.04 15.94
N THR A 63 -14.79 0.65 16.66
CA THR A 63 -15.31 0.09 17.92
C THR A 63 -16.41 -0.95 17.71
N ASN A 64 -17.10 -0.93 16.57
CA ASN A 64 -18.12 -1.93 16.25
C ASN A 64 -17.47 -3.16 15.61
N ALA A 65 -17.47 -4.27 16.34
CA ALA A 65 -16.90 -5.55 15.88
C ALA A 65 -17.40 -6.01 14.51
N SER A 66 -18.68 -5.78 14.19
CA SER A 66 -19.25 -6.17 12.89
C SER A 66 -18.76 -5.32 11.72
N ARG A 67 -18.05 -4.21 11.99
CA ARG A 67 -17.49 -3.30 10.98
C ARG A 67 -15.96 -3.28 10.99
N GLN A 68 -15.34 -4.08 11.86
CA GLN A 68 -13.88 -4.17 11.94
C GLN A 68 -13.36 -4.95 10.73
N PRO A 69 -12.24 -4.51 10.12
CA PRO A 69 -11.56 -5.30 9.13
C PRO A 69 -10.90 -6.53 9.79
N THR A 70 -10.43 -7.46 8.96
CA THR A 70 -9.67 -8.63 9.42
C THR A 70 -8.19 -8.49 9.11
N TYR A 71 -7.32 -8.90 10.03
CA TYR A 71 -5.90 -9.09 9.77
C TYR A 71 -5.67 -10.41 9.02
N GLN A 72 -4.78 -10.40 8.04
CA GLN A 72 -4.32 -11.59 7.33
C GLN A 72 -2.80 -11.63 7.39
N ALA A 73 -2.23 -12.69 7.96
CA ALA A 73 -0.78 -12.80 8.13
C ALA A 73 -0.04 -13.01 6.80
N SER A 74 -0.73 -13.55 5.79
CA SER A 74 -0.20 -13.78 4.45
C SER A 74 -1.35 -13.75 3.43
N ALA A 75 -1.44 -12.67 2.66
CA ALA A 75 -2.45 -12.52 1.60
C ALA A 75 -1.82 -12.02 0.29
N VAL A 76 -1.81 -10.70 0.06
CA VAL A 76 -1.34 -10.13 -1.21
C VAL A 76 0.17 -10.35 -1.33
N GLY A 77 0.59 -11.15 -2.31
CA GLY A 77 2.01 -11.48 -2.50
C GLY A 77 2.66 -12.20 -1.31
N GLY A 78 1.87 -12.85 -0.45
CA GLY A 78 2.36 -13.49 0.78
C GLY A 78 2.69 -12.51 1.92
N LEU A 79 2.32 -11.24 1.79
CA LEU A 79 2.57 -10.22 2.80
C LEU A 79 1.38 -10.07 3.77
N PRO A 80 1.63 -9.58 5.00
CA PRO A 80 0.58 -9.15 5.91
C PRO A 80 -0.37 -8.15 5.26
N THR A 81 -1.66 -8.26 5.52
CA THR A 81 -2.69 -7.42 4.90
C THR A 81 -3.84 -7.19 5.87
N VAL A 82 -4.40 -5.98 5.89
CA VAL A 82 -5.69 -5.71 6.53
C VAL A 82 -6.76 -5.70 5.45
N ARG A 83 -7.73 -6.60 5.58
CA ARG A 83 -8.78 -6.82 4.58
C ARG A 83 -10.10 -6.24 5.05
N PHE A 84 -10.67 -5.39 4.20
CA PHE A 84 -12.00 -4.81 4.36
C PHE A 84 -12.99 -5.54 3.45
N ASN A 85 -14.07 -6.08 4.00
CA ASN A 85 -15.16 -6.66 3.24
C ASN A 85 -16.23 -5.60 2.98
N ILE A 86 -16.66 -5.53 1.72
CA ILE A 86 -17.73 -4.65 1.24
C ILE A 86 -18.73 -5.46 0.40
N ASN A 87 -19.30 -6.50 1.00
CA ASN A 87 -20.34 -7.30 0.35
C ASN A 87 -21.72 -6.67 0.54
N ALA A 88 -22.56 -6.73 -0.49
CA ALA A 88 -23.95 -6.30 -0.38
C ALA A 88 -24.69 -7.22 0.61
N GLY A 89 -25.09 -6.66 1.76
CA GLY A 89 -25.79 -7.39 2.83
C GLY A 89 -25.06 -7.38 4.17
N ASP A 90 -23.75 -7.14 4.16
CA ASP A 90 -22.94 -6.94 5.36
C ASP A 90 -22.79 -5.44 5.65
N PRO A 91 -22.64 -5.03 6.93
CA PRO A 91 -22.32 -3.65 7.24
C PRO A 91 -20.92 -3.31 6.72
N ASN A 92 -20.81 -2.17 6.02
CA ASN A 92 -19.53 -1.71 5.47
C ASN A 92 -18.45 -1.67 6.56
N GLU A 93 -17.35 -2.38 6.31
CA GLU A 93 -16.17 -2.31 7.15
C GLU A 93 -15.40 -1.03 6.86
N PHE A 94 -14.94 -0.36 7.91
CA PHE A 94 -14.12 0.85 7.81
C PHE A 94 -13.38 1.06 9.12
N MET A 95 -12.34 1.90 9.08
CA MET A 95 -11.74 2.45 10.29
C MET A 95 -11.78 3.96 10.26
N ALA A 96 -12.07 4.55 11.41
CA ALA A 96 -12.12 5.99 11.58
C ALA A 96 -10.76 6.51 12.06
N PHE A 97 -10.41 7.71 11.61
CA PHE A 97 -9.24 8.44 12.08
C PHE A 97 -9.66 9.60 12.96
N SER A 98 -8.73 10.13 13.73
CA SER A 98 -8.88 11.44 14.39
C SER A 98 -8.09 12.53 13.66
N GLY A 99 -8.53 13.78 13.78
CA GLY A 99 -7.78 14.94 13.29
C GLY A 99 -8.11 15.35 11.85
N ALA A 100 -7.16 16.03 11.19
CA ALA A 100 -7.39 16.68 9.90
C ALA A 100 -7.89 15.70 8.81
N LEU A 101 -7.34 14.48 8.77
CA LEU A 101 -7.71 13.46 7.78
C LEU A 101 -9.18 13.02 7.86
N ALA A 102 -9.76 12.98 9.06
CA ALA A 102 -11.16 12.58 9.25
C ALA A 102 -12.16 13.65 8.81
N ASN A 103 -11.73 14.91 8.77
CA ASN A 103 -12.56 16.07 8.44
C ASN A 103 -12.23 16.65 7.05
N THR A 104 -11.30 16.02 6.33
CA THR A 104 -10.96 16.42 4.96
C THR A 104 -11.95 15.75 4.01
N PRO A 105 -12.72 16.50 3.21
CA PRO A 105 -13.63 15.90 2.24
C PRO A 105 -12.80 15.06 1.25
N ALA A 106 -13.33 13.91 0.82
CA ALA A 106 -12.62 13.02 -0.11
C ALA A 106 -12.20 13.72 -1.42
N SER A 107 -12.93 14.77 -1.82
CA SER A 107 -12.59 15.62 -2.97
C SER A 107 -11.32 16.45 -2.80
N ALA A 108 -10.82 16.62 -1.58
CA ALA A 108 -9.56 17.27 -1.27
C ALA A 108 -8.39 16.29 -1.12
N LEU A 109 -8.63 14.99 -1.30
CA LEU A 109 -7.61 13.94 -1.24
C LEU A 109 -7.19 13.52 -2.66
N THR A 110 -5.90 13.25 -2.84
CA THR A 110 -5.37 12.56 -4.02
C THR A 110 -4.84 11.20 -3.59
N LEU A 111 -5.27 10.13 -4.26
CA LEU A 111 -4.85 8.76 -3.97
C LEU A 111 -3.86 8.28 -5.05
N PHE A 112 -2.68 7.86 -4.61
CA PHE A 112 -1.70 7.16 -5.46
C PHE A 112 -1.62 5.70 -5.00
N ILE A 113 -1.81 4.75 -5.93
CA ILE A 113 -1.72 3.31 -5.66
C ILE A 113 -0.50 2.76 -6.41
N VAL A 114 0.40 2.11 -5.69
CA VAL A 114 1.55 1.41 -6.27
C VAL A 114 1.39 -0.08 -5.95
N ALA A 115 1.27 -0.91 -6.98
CA ALA A 115 1.14 -2.35 -6.84
C ALA A 115 2.00 -3.05 -7.91
N SER A 116 2.59 -4.19 -7.55
CA SER A 116 3.23 -5.09 -8.50
C SER A 116 2.22 -6.13 -8.99
N ASP A 117 1.96 -6.21 -10.29
CA ASP A 117 1.24 -7.34 -10.87
C ASP A 117 2.16 -8.58 -10.83
N THR A 118 1.73 -9.63 -10.12
CA THR A 118 2.43 -10.92 -10.11
C THR A 118 1.65 -12.01 -10.86
N GLY A 119 0.56 -11.67 -11.54
CA GLY A 119 -0.27 -12.64 -12.24
C GLY A 119 -1.17 -11.99 -13.28
N GLN A 120 -0.79 -12.14 -14.55
CA GLN A 120 -1.69 -11.92 -15.68
C GLN A 120 -2.96 -12.77 -15.48
N ARG A 121 -4.10 -12.11 -15.26
CA ARG A 121 -5.42 -12.77 -15.32
C ARG A 121 -5.60 -13.31 -16.74
N THR A 122 -5.43 -14.62 -16.96
CA THR A 122 -5.79 -15.24 -18.24
C THR A 122 -7.29 -15.04 -18.45
N PRO A 123 -7.73 -14.36 -19.52
CA PRO A 123 -9.14 -14.27 -19.84
C PRO A 123 -9.68 -15.68 -20.13
N ASN A 124 -10.80 -16.05 -19.50
CA ASN A 124 -11.68 -17.11 -20.00
C ASN A 124 -12.55 -16.58 -21.13
#